data_AF-W9RZZ8-F1
#
_entry.id   AF-W9RZZ8-F1
#
_cell.length_a   1.000
_cell.length_b   1.000
_cell.length_c   1.000
_cell.angle_alpha   90.00
_cell.angle_beta   90.00
_cell.angle_gamma   90.00
#
_symmetry.space_group_name_H-M   'P 1'
#
loop_
_entity.id
_entity.type
_entity.pdbx_description
1 polymer ?
#
loop_
_entity_poly.entity_id
_entity_poly.type
_entity_poly.pdbx_seq_one_letter_code
_entity_poly.pdbx_strand_id
1 'polypeptide(L)'
;MSTVVNTKNIQISYNVIGSKAVAKAPYNEEQLKDVFKKHDTNKDGLLSREELTKAFSSLGSFFPSWRASRALSHVDKNRDGFVDENEFSDLVRYVAQLGYVYTME
;
A
#
# COMPACT_ATOMS: atom_id res chain seq x y z
N MET A 1 24.67 -13.18 5.56
CA MET A 1 25.26 -11.83 5.55
C MET A 1 24.46 -11.01 4.56
N SER A 2 23.81 -9.94 5.01
CA SER A 2 22.97 -9.10 4.16
C SER A 2 23.77 -7.86 3.78
N THR A 3 23.97 -7.63 2.48
CA THR A 3 24.66 -6.45 1.97
C THR A 3 23.64 -5.38 1.64
N VAL A 4 23.74 -4.22 2.31
CA VAL A 4 22.93 -3.02 2.02
C VAL A 4 23.67 -2.23 0.96
N VAL A 5 23.19 -2.24 -0.29
CA VAL A 5 23.66 -1.31 -1.32
C VAL A 5 22.81 -0.04 -1.26
N ASN A 6 23.40 1.04 -0.75
CA ASN A 6 22.77 2.35 -0.68
C ASN A 6 23.12 3.17 -1.91
N THR A 7 22.32 3.03 -2.97
CA THR A 7 22.36 3.95 -4.12
C THR A 7 21.02 4.67 -4.20
N LYS A 8 20.95 5.81 -3.48
CA LYS A 8 19.94 6.88 -3.59
C LYS A 8 18.50 6.42 -3.30
N ASN A 9 18.12 6.53 -2.01
CA ASN A 9 16.74 6.58 -1.51
C ASN A 9 15.83 5.35 -1.75
N ILE A 10 16.39 4.17 -2.02
CA ILE A 10 15.60 2.92 -2.02
C ILE A 10 16.36 1.92 -1.14
N GLN A 11 15.85 1.66 0.07
CA GLN A 11 16.35 0.58 0.91
C GLN A 11 15.93 -0.76 0.29
N ILE A 12 16.79 -1.34 -0.54
CA ILE A 12 16.57 -2.67 -1.09
C ILE A 12 17.01 -3.70 -0.05
N SER A 13 16.08 -4.52 0.39
CA SER A 13 16.34 -5.63 1.31
C SER A 13 16.39 -6.93 0.52
N TYR A 14 17.49 -7.68 0.63
CA TYR A 14 17.65 -8.99 -0.02
C TYR A 14 17.40 -10.11 1.00
N ASN A 15 16.44 -10.99 0.72
CA ASN A 15 16.29 -12.25 1.46
C ASN A 15 16.62 -13.42 0.52
N VAL A 16 17.51 -14.31 0.96
CA VAL A 16 17.84 -15.56 0.24
C VAL A 16 16.81 -16.61 0.66
N ILE A 17 15.84 -16.89 -0.22
CA ILE A 17 14.88 -17.99 -0.09
C ILE A 17 15.10 -18.95 -1.26
N GLY A 18 15.89 -20.00 -1.05
CA GLY A 18 16.39 -20.86 -2.12
C GLY A 18 17.42 -20.16 -3.02
N SER A 19 17.83 -20.81 -4.11
CA SER A 19 18.87 -20.34 -5.05
C SER A 19 18.53 -19.04 -5.84
N LYS A 20 17.46 -18.32 -5.49
CA LYS A 20 17.10 -17.02 -6.06
C LYS A 20 17.21 -15.91 -5.02
N ALA A 21 17.99 -14.87 -5.33
CA ALA A 21 17.94 -13.60 -4.61
C ALA A 21 16.69 -12.84 -5.07
N VAL A 22 15.83 -12.47 -4.13
CA VAL A 22 14.61 -11.70 -4.42
C VAL A 22 14.74 -10.33 -3.79
N ALA A 23 14.61 -9.28 -4.60
CA ALA A 23 14.70 -7.90 -4.15
C ALA A 23 13.33 -7.42 -3.65
N LYS A 24 13.30 -6.86 -2.44
CA LYS A 24 12.13 -6.13 -1.94
C LYS A 24 12.41 -4.63 -1.96
N ALA A 25 11.46 -3.86 -2.48
CA ALA A 25 11.50 -2.39 -2.45
C ALA A 25 10.22 -1.80 -1.86
N PRO A 26 10.30 -0.64 -1.19
CA PRO A 26 9.12 0.06 -0.72
C PRO A 26 8.24 0.51 -1.88
N TYR A 27 6.92 0.45 -1.70
CA TYR A 27 6.01 1.10 -2.62
C TYR A 27 6.15 2.62 -2.55
N ASN A 28 6.22 3.29 -3.69
CA ASN A 28 6.10 4.74 -3.77
C ASN A 28 4.62 5.17 -3.88
N GLU A 29 4.35 6.48 -3.80
CA GLU A 29 2.98 7.01 -3.83
C GLU A 29 2.24 6.67 -5.13
N GLU A 30 2.91 6.74 -6.28
CA GLU A 30 2.33 6.41 -7.59
C GLU A 30 1.94 4.93 -7.70
N GLN A 31 2.80 4.02 -7.24
CA GLN A 31 2.51 2.59 -7.22
C GLN A 31 1.36 2.26 -6.27
N LEU A 32 1.31 2.89 -5.10
CA LEU A 32 0.18 2.73 -4.18
C LEU A 32 -1.12 3.25 -4.80
N LYS A 33 -1.07 4.40 -5.47
CA LYS A 33 -2.21 4.96 -6.19
C LYS A 33 -2.74 3.98 -7.23
N ASP A 34 -1.87 3.34 -8.01
CA ASP A 34 -2.29 2.32 -8.98
C ASP A 34 -2.88 1.08 -8.31
N VAL A 35 -2.29 0.62 -7.19
CA VAL A 35 -2.84 -0.51 -6.42
C VAL A 35 -4.25 -0.19 -5.92
N PHE A 36 -4.45 0.98 -5.31
CA PHE A 36 -5.75 1.39 -4.79
C PHE A 36 -6.78 1.60 -5.91
N LYS A 37 -6.41 2.28 -7.01
CA LYS A 37 -7.28 2.45 -8.19
C LYS A 37 -7.67 1.13 -8.84
N LYS A 38 -6.79 0.12 -8.82
CA LYS A 38 -7.10 -1.20 -9.35
C LYS A 38 -8.14 -1.95 -8.50
N HIS A 39 -8.27 -1.59 -7.23
CA HIS A 39 -9.21 -2.22 -6.29
C HIS A 39 -10.58 -1.53 -6.25
N ASP A 40 -10.69 -0.29 -6.73
CA ASP A 40 -11.96 0.35 -7.08
C ASP A 40 -12.61 -0.45 -8.23
N THR A 41 -13.41 -1.44 -7.85
CA THR A 41 -13.90 -2.48 -8.77
C THR A 41 -15.22 -2.05 -9.40
N ASN A 42 -16.03 -1.32 -8.65
CA ASN A 42 -17.27 -0.72 -9.11
C ASN A 42 -17.02 0.56 -9.94
N LYS A 43 -15.80 1.13 -9.91
CA LYS A 43 -15.36 2.29 -10.70
C LYS A 43 -16.23 3.51 -10.44
N ASP A 44 -16.70 3.67 -9.22
CA ASP A 44 -17.43 4.86 -8.80
C ASP A 44 -16.48 6.00 -8.41
N GLY A 45 -15.17 5.74 -8.37
CA GLY A 45 -14.16 6.71 -7.95
C GLY A 45 -14.08 6.87 -6.43
N LEU A 46 -14.77 6.02 -5.69
CA LEU A 46 -14.81 5.98 -4.23
C LEU A 46 -14.22 4.66 -3.75
N LEU A 47 -13.36 4.70 -2.74
CA LEU A 47 -12.87 3.47 -2.12
C LEU A 47 -13.66 3.13 -0.88
N SER A 48 -14.49 2.11 -1.00
CA SER A 48 -15.20 1.54 0.14
C SER A 48 -14.25 0.84 1.12
N ARG A 49 -14.68 0.67 2.38
CA ARG A 49 -13.96 -0.11 3.38
C ARG A 49 -13.60 -1.52 2.89
N GLU A 50 -14.47 -2.13 2.10
CA GLU A 50 -14.31 -3.48 1.58
C GLU A 50 -13.23 -3.55 0.50
N GLU A 51 -13.19 -2.56 -0.39
CA GLU A 51 -12.16 -2.44 -1.42
C GLU A 51 -10.80 -2.08 -0.82
N LEU A 52 -10.77 -1.18 0.17
CA LEU A 52 -9.56 -0.91 0.95
C LEU A 52 -9.05 -2.17 1.64
N THR A 53 -9.93 -2.97 2.22
CA THR A 53 -9.55 -4.24 2.85
C THR A 53 -8.89 -5.18 1.84
N LYS A 54 -9.44 -5.30 0.62
CA LYS A 54 -8.84 -6.09 -0.45
C LYS A 54 -7.48 -5.52 -0.88
N ALA A 55 -7.37 -4.20 -1.02
CA ALA A 55 -6.11 -3.53 -1.37
C ALA A 55 -5.02 -3.80 -0.33
N PHE A 56 -5.31 -3.65 0.96
CA PHE A 56 -4.37 -3.97 2.04
C PHE A 56 -4.00 -5.46 2.08
N SER A 57 -4.93 -6.35 1.73
CA SER A 57 -4.64 -7.78 1.58
C SER A 57 -3.64 -8.01 0.45
N SER A 58 -3.83 -7.35 -0.71
CA SER A 58 -2.92 -7.41 -1.85
C SER A 58 -1.54 -6.82 -1.55
N LEU A 59 -1.44 -5.83 -0.66
CA LEU A 59 -0.17 -5.28 -0.16
C LEU A 59 0.54 -6.20 0.85
N GLY A 60 -0.05 -7.35 1.20
CA GLY A 60 0.52 -8.32 2.14
C GLY A 60 0.34 -7.94 3.61
N SER A 61 -0.71 -7.16 3.93
CA SER A 61 -1.03 -6.82 5.32
C SER A 61 -1.53 -8.05 6.10
N PHE A 62 -0.99 -8.28 7.30
CA PHE A 62 -1.48 -9.34 8.20
C PHE A 62 -2.91 -9.10 8.70
N PHE A 63 -3.32 -7.85 8.86
CA PHE A 63 -4.67 -7.47 9.36
C PHE A 63 -5.31 -6.44 8.41
N PRO A 64 -5.78 -6.86 7.23
CA PRO A 64 -6.25 -5.94 6.19
C PRO A 64 -7.48 -5.14 6.62
N SER A 65 -8.46 -5.76 7.30
CA SER A 65 -9.67 -5.06 7.75
C SER A 65 -9.37 -3.99 8.81
N TRP A 66 -8.46 -4.29 9.74
CA TRP A 66 -8.03 -3.33 10.75
C TRP A 66 -7.25 -2.17 10.12
N ARG A 67 -6.39 -2.45 9.14
CA ARG A 67 -5.68 -1.41 8.38
C ARG A 67 -6.62 -0.52 7.59
N ALA A 68 -7.61 -1.10 6.91
CA ALA A 68 -8.64 -0.35 6.19
C ALA A 68 -9.42 0.56 7.13
N SER A 69 -9.88 0.05 8.27
CA SER A 69 -10.59 0.85 9.26
C SER A 69 -9.74 1.99 9.82
N ARG A 70 -8.44 1.75 10.04
CA ARG A 70 -7.51 2.77 10.53
C ARG A 70 -7.19 3.81 9.47
N ALA A 71 -7.08 3.40 8.21
CA ALA A 71 -6.88 4.29 7.08
C ALA A 71 -8.09 5.22 6.92
N LEU A 72 -9.31 4.66 6.85
CA LEU A 72 -10.55 5.43 6.83
C LEU A 72 -10.60 6.41 8.00
N SER A 73 -10.45 5.96 9.23
CA SER A 73 -10.46 6.84 10.41
C SER A 73 -9.42 7.97 10.36
N HIS A 74 -8.38 7.87 9.54
CA HIS A 74 -7.35 8.89 9.41
C HIS A 74 -7.62 9.88 8.26
N VAL A 75 -8.27 9.43 7.18
CA VAL A 75 -8.39 10.20 5.93
C VAL A 75 -9.81 10.62 5.59
N ASP A 76 -10.81 9.88 6.08
CA ASP A 76 -12.24 10.13 5.94
C ASP A 76 -12.63 11.36 6.79
N LYS A 77 -12.53 12.54 6.18
CA LYS A 77 -12.83 13.85 6.78
C LYS A 77 -14.32 14.11 6.72
N ASN A 78 -14.97 13.68 5.64
CA ASN A 78 -16.40 13.87 5.41
C ASN A 78 -17.26 12.89 6.24
N ARG A 79 -16.66 11.80 6.74
CA ARG A 79 -17.27 10.72 7.55
C ARG A 79 -18.37 9.96 6.83
N ASP A 80 -18.25 9.81 5.52
CA ASP A 80 -19.18 9.01 4.72
C ASP A 80 -18.83 7.51 4.72
N GLY A 81 -17.65 7.14 5.23
CA GLY A 81 -17.16 5.76 5.28
C GLY A 81 -16.50 5.28 3.99
N PHE A 82 -16.28 6.19 3.04
CA PHE A 82 -15.58 5.99 1.79
C PHE A 82 -14.34 6.89 1.74
N VAL A 83 -13.54 6.72 0.69
CA VAL A 83 -12.45 7.65 0.38
C VAL A 83 -12.69 8.19 -1.01
N ASP A 84 -13.00 9.49 -1.08
CA ASP A 84 -13.19 10.20 -2.34
C ASP A 84 -11.88 10.69 -2.97
N GLU A 85 -11.93 11.26 -4.18
CA GLU A 85 -10.73 11.74 -4.88
C GLU A 85 -9.90 12.77 -4.09
N ASN A 86 -10.55 13.61 -3.27
CA ASN A 86 -9.87 14.61 -2.45
C ASN A 86 -9.15 13.97 -1.25
N GLU A 87 -9.70 12.89 -0.72
CA GLU A 87 -9.15 12.12 0.41
C GLU A 87 -8.14 11.05 -0.04
N PHE A 88 -8.21 10.65 -1.31
CA PHE A 88 -7.38 9.62 -1.90
C PHE A 88 -5.88 9.92 -1.79
N SER A 89 -5.48 11.19 -1.96
CA SER A 89 -4.07 11.58 -1.83
C SER A 89 -3.56 11.42 -0.39
N ASP A 90 -4.40 11.71 0.60
CA ASP A 90 -4.08 11.52 2.01
C ASP A 90 -3.99 10.03 2.35
N LEU A 91 -4.87 9.19 1.77
CA LEU A 91 -4.79 7.73 1.87
C LEU A 91 -3.43 7.20 1.38
N VAL A 92 -3.04 7.57 0.15
CA VAL A 92 -1.77 7.12 -0.44
C VAL A 92 -0.58 7.53 0.42
N ARG A 93 -0.56 8.78 0.89
CA ARG A 93 0.51 9.30 1.74
C ARG A 93 0.58 8.58 3.09
N TYR A 94 -0.58 8.33 3.72
CA TYR A 94 -0.66 7.56 4.96
C TYR A 94 -0.10 6.14 4.77
N VAL A 95 -0.45 5.48 3.66
CA VAL A 95 -0.01 4.11 3.38
C VAL A 95 1.48 4.05 3.02
N ALA A 96 2.02 5.05 2.33
CA ALA A 96 3.45 5.16 2.05
C ALA A 96 4.27 5.22 3.35
N GLN A 97 3.75 5.89 4.40
CA GLN A 97 4.39 5.94 5.71
C GLN A 97 4.35 4.60 6.46
N LEU A 98 3.47 3.66 6.09
CA LEU A 98 3.40 2.34 6.71
C LEU A 98 4.53 1.39 6.27
N GLY A 99 5.27 1.73 5.21
CA GLY A 99 6.46 1.00 4.78
C GLY A 99 6.17 -0.36 4.14
N TYR A 100 5.05 -0.50 3.43
CA TYR A 100 4.78 -1.71 2.63
C TYR A 100 5.84 -1.88 1.55
N VAL A 101 6.26 -3.12 1.32
CA VAL A 101 7.27 -3.48 0.31
C VAL A 101 6.69 -4.47 -0.68
N TYR A 102 7.08 -4.35 -1.94
CA TYR A 102 6.78 -5.31 -2.98
C TYR A 102 7.99 -6.14 -3.35
N THR A 103 7.71 -7.29 -3.92
CA THR A 103 8.69 -8.21 -4.46
C THR A 103 8.92 -7.88 -5.94
N MET A 104 10.16 -7.60 -6.34
CA MET A 104 10.52 -7.55 -7.75
C MET A 104 10.78 -8.97 -8.24
N GLU A 105 9.97 -9.45 -9.19
CA GLU A 105 10.19 -10.73 -9.89
C GLU A 105 11.14 -10.58 -11.07
#